data_AF-W7SFW2-F1
#
_entry.id   AF-W7SFW2-F1
#
_cell.length_a   1.000
_cell.length_b   1.000
_cell.length_c   1.000
_cell.angle_alpha   90.00
_cell.angle_beta   90.00
_cell.angle_gamma   90.00
#
_symmetry.space_group_name_H-M   'P 1'
#
loop_
_entity.id
_entity.type
_entity.pdbx_description
1 polymer ?
#
loop_
_entity_poly.entity_id
_entity_poly.type
_entity_poly.pdbx_seq_one_letter_code
_entity_poly.pdbx_strand_id
1 'polypeptide(L)'
;MVRGFIGRADQLRTIRAALTAPAPASLVITGEHGAGRSSLLAAALRGMDLSDTLVLRVTPCASRQPLSTLRAVLPGDVRTETDAVRAIADLAAGRRLIITVDDAHLIDHASMFVLSELNRDSRTTLVVTEPHGVSGSPAAVDFVRYRHDTTTVRLGALTPHEVAALVGELVGGEVRVGTATAGALHAATRGNAGLLSELVSRGLFDVLVQHSDGWQLAEFPTPSATRADDELTERLLQALEEAWRAVALSRVDMLCRLATWVGLRDEVLCKWAIVLLLRGRPDDSWRLLQSANGPVDCRRQFVEAMVLAFGLGMSHEAVFALRCHSQDERSRAHLAWFQALTGERAEASATLAALAHSIDPEVRLFAHAARATNAVAVGRYVDGVPQLRRALICADLLENEFPWLPGYLTGCLIDALLLGGRIGEATTLAREFHAAARNSGWAVAVALGTLAGRHGGHAPPARAATVTPSTQN
;
A
#
# COMPACT_ATOMS: atom_id res chain seq x y z
N MET A 1 -14.56 -1.34 -27.02
CA MET A 1 -15.00 -0.92 -25.67
C MET A 1 -14.26 0.37 -25.34
N VAL A 2 -14.98 1.50 -25.21
CA VAL A 2 -14.37 2.80 -24.92
C VAL A 2 -13.95 2.78 -23.46
N ARG A 3 -12.64 2.69 -23.19
CA ARG A 3 -12.10 2.94 -21.86
C ARG A 3 -12.29 4.42 -21.55
N GLY A 4 -13.17 4.76 -20.61
CA GLY A 4 -13.28 6.12 -20.09
C GLY A 4 -11.96 6.56 -19.47
N PHE A 5 -11.61 7.80 -19.76
CA PHE A 5 -10.37 8.40 -19.30
C PHE A 5 -10.66 9.16 -18.00
N ILE A 6 -10.68 8.43 -16.88
CA ILE A 6 -11.08 8.96 -15.56
C ILE A 6 -9.98 9.81 -14.93
N GLY A 7 -10.36 10.91 -14.28
CA GLY A 7 -9.44 11.79 -13.54
C GLY A 7 -8.51 12.64 -14.40
N ARG A 8 -8.77 12.71 -15.71
CA ARG A 8 -7.86 13.30 -16.70
C ARG A 8 -8.53 14.27 -17.68
N ALA A 9 -9.73 14.74 -17.34
CA ALA A 9 -10.54 15.58 -18.21
C ALA A 9 -9.85 16.92 -18.52
N ASP A 10 -9.22 17.54 -17.53
CA ASP A 10 -8.52 18.81 -17.72
C ASP A 10 -7.27 18.63 -18.58
N GLN A 11 -6.48 17.59 -18.33
CA GLN A 11 -5.30 17.27 -19.14
C GLN A 11 -5.71 16.98 -20.59
N LEU A 12 -6.78 16.20 -20.80
CA LEU A 12 -7.31 15.91 -22.12
C LEU A 12 -7.79 17.17 -22.84
N ARG A 13 -8.48 18.08 -22.12
CA ARG A 13 -8.95 19.36 -22.66
C ARG A 13 -7.77 20.25 -23.08
N THR A 14 -6.74 20.35 -22.24
CA THR A 14 -5.52 21.11 -22.53
C THR A 14 -4.79 20.57 -23.76
N ILE A 15 -4.62 19.25 -23.86
CA ILE A 15 -3.98 18.62 -25.02
C ILE A 15 -4.79 18.88 -26.28
N ARG A 16 -6.11 18.67 -26.25
CA ARG A 16 -6.98 18.93 -27.40
C ARG A 16 -6.93 20.39 -27.83
N ALA A 17 -7.00 21.33 -26.89
CA ALA A 17 -6.90 22.75 -27.19
C ALA A 17 -5.58 23.10 -27.91
N ALA A 18 -4.45 22.56 -27.44
CA ALA A 18 -3.15 22.75 -28.08
C ALA A 18 -3.09 22.13 -29.49
N LEU A 19 -3.65 20.93 -29.66
CA LEU A 19 -3.69 20.24 -30.95
C LEU A 19 -4.61 20.91 -31.98
N THR A 20 -5.66 21.60 -31.54
CA THR A 20 -6.59 22.31 -32.44
C THR A 20 -6.24 23.79 -32.65
N ALA A 21 -5.29 24.34 -31.90
CA ALA A 21 -4.90 25.74 -32.00
C ALA A 21 -4.47 26.07 -33.45
N PRO A 22 -4.85 27.23 -34.03
CA PRO A 22 -4.44 27.62 -35.38
C PRO A 22 -2.93 27.83 -35.51
N ALA A 23 -2.30 28.31 -34.44
CA ALA A 23 -0.85 28.40 -34.34
C ALA A 23 -0.28 27.03 -33.91
N PRO A 24 0.84 26.58 -34.50
CA PRO A 24 1.53 25.39 -34.02
C PRO A 24 1.94 25.61 -32.57
N ALA A 25 1.78 24.57 -31.75
CA ALA A 25 2.22 24.56 -30.37
C ALA A 25 3.16 23.37 -30.15
N SER A 26 4.10 23.52 -29.23
CA SER A 26 4.87 22.40 -28.70
C SER A 26 4.19 21.87 -27.43
N LEU A 27 4.08 20.56 -27.28
CA LEU A 27 3.40 19.94 -26.14
C LEU A 27 4.28 18.86 -25.52
N VAL A 28 4.47 18.95 -24.21
CA VAL A 28 5.25 17.98 -23.43
C VAL A 28 4.32 17.30 -22.43
N ILE A 29 4.19 15.97 -22.49
CA ILE A 29 3.40 15.18 -21.55
C ILE A 29 4.36 14.42 -20.62
N THR A 30 4.36 14.79 -19.33
CA THR A 30 5.23 14.17 -18.33
C THR A 30 4.45 13.34 -17.32
N GLY A 31 5.08 12.31 -16.76
CA GLY A 31 4.47 11.44 -15.75
C GLY A 31 5.37 10.26 -15.41
N GLU A 32 5.07 9.55 -14.33
CA GLU A 32 5.76 8.31 -13.99
C GLU A 32 5.54 7.24 -15.09
N HIS A 33 6.41 6.24 -15.15
CA HIS A 33 6.14 5.05 -15.96
C HIS A 33 4.78 4.45 -15.59
N GLY A 34 3.97 4.03 -16.56
CA GLY A 34 2.60 3.54 -16.30
C GLY A 34 1.55 4.62 -15.97
N ALA A 35 1.89 5.91 -15.86
CA ALA A 35 0.91 6.97 -15.55
C ALA A 35 -0.17 7.22 -16.63
N GLY A 36 -0.04 6.57 -17.80
CA GLY A 36 -1.00 6.65 -18.91
C GLY A 36 -0.70 7.73 -19.95
N ARG A 37 0.56 8.18 -20.07
CA ARG A 37 1.01 9.22 -21.05
C ARG A 37 0.58 8.90 -22.48
N SER A 38 0.96 7.73 -22.99
CA SER A 38 0.64 7.28 -24.35
C SER A 38 -0.87 7.04 -24.54
N SER A 39 -1.56 6.56 -23.50
CA SER A 39 -3.02 6.37 -23.52
C SER A 39 -3.78 7.69 -23.57
N LEU A 40 -3.31 8.70 -22.84
CA LEU A 40 -3.86 10.06 -22.87
C LEU A 40 -3.68 10.69 -24.25
N LEU A 41 -2.49 10.56 -24.83
CA LEU A 41 -2.21 11.08 -26.16
C LEU A 41 -3.10 10.42 -27.22
N ALA A 42 -3.22 9.09 -27.18
CA ALA A 42 -4.13 8.35 -28.06
C ALA A 42 -5.60 8.71 -27.82
N ALA A 43 -6.00 9.05 -26.59
CA ALA A 43 -7.35 9.53 -26.28
C ALA A 43 -7.61 10.95 -26.80
N ALA A 44 -6.59 11.82 -26.78
CA ALA A 44 -6.70 13.19 -27.28
C ALA A 44 -6.91 13.22 -28.80
N LEU A 45 -6.15 12.42 -29.54
CA LEU A 45 -6.25 12.30 -31.00
C LEU A 45 -7.55 11.61 -31.44
N ARG A 46 -8.12 10.73 -30.62
CA ARG A 46 -9.40 10.08 -30.91
C ARG A 46 -10.53 11.11 -30.94
N GLY A 47 -11.25 11.14 -32.07
CA GLY A 47 -12.42 12.00 -32.27
C GLY A 47 -12.09 13.43 -32.71
N MET A 48 -10.83 13.74 -33.00
CA MET A 48 -10.48 14.98 -33.69
C MET A 48 -10.77 14.87 -35.19
N ASP A 49 -11.28 15.95 -35.78
CA ASP A 49 -11.27 16.11 -37.23
C ASP A 49 -9.85 16.46 -37.69
N LEU A 50 -9.25 15.56 -38.46
CA LEU A 50 -7.86 15.62 -38.90
C LEU A 50 -7.76 15.56 -40.44
N SER A 51 -8.85 15.88 -41.16
CA SER A 51 -8.89 15.81 -42.63
C SER A 51 -7.73 16.56 -43.30
N ASP A 52 -7.38 17.74 -42.78
CA ASP A 52 -6.32 18.62 -43.30
C ASP A 52 -5.01 18.52 -42.50
N THR A 53 -4.84 17.44 -41.72
CA THR A 53 -3.70 17.24 -40.83
C THR A 53 -3.04 15.88 -41.04
N LEU A 54 -1.74 15.88 -41.31
CA LEU A 54 -0.94 14.67 -41.28
C LEU A 54 -0.47 14.40 -39.85
N VAL A 55 -0.83 13.25 -39.28
CA VAL A 55 -0.34 12.81 -37.96
C VAL A 55 0.72 11.72 -38.14
N LEU A 56 1.94 11.98 -37.68
CA LEU A 56 3.03 11.01 -37.65
C LEU A 56 3.28 10.57 -36.21
N ARG A 57 3.10 9.27 -35.94
CA ARG A 57 3.44 8.67 -34.65
C ARG A 57 4.80 8.01 -34.72
N VAL A 58 5.67 8.44 -33.83
CA VAL A 58 7.06 8.04 -33.75
C VAL A 58 7.29 7.38 -32.40
N THR A 59 7.90 6.21 -32.40
CA THR A 59 8.31 5.49 -31.19
C THR A 59 9.81 5.25 -31.27
N PRO A 60 10.60 5.70 -30.28
CA PRO A 60 12.03 5.47 -30.23
C PRO A 60 12.37 3.98 -30.38
N CYS A 61 13.43 3.72 -31.12
CA CYS A 61 13.97 2.39 -31.32
C CYS A 61 15.27 2.25 -30.51
N ALA A 62 15.52 1.09 -29.91
CA ALA A 62 16.76 0.83 -29.17
C ALA A 62 18.03 0.77 -30.06
N SER A 63 17.90 1.06 -31.35
CA SER A 63 19.01 1.03 -32.31
C SER A 63 19.87 2.29 -32.21
N ARG A 64 21.19 2.11 -32.18
CA ARG A 64 22.19 3.18 -32.22
C ARG A 64 22.41 3.78 -33.62
N GLN A 65 21.68 3.30 -34.63
CA GLN A 65 21.79 3.86 -35.98
C GLN A 65 21.18 5.27 -36.02
N PRO A 66 21.80 6.23 -36.72
CA PRO A 66 21.21 7.54 -36.96
C PRO A 66 19.82 7.40 -37.60
N LEU A 67 18.89 8.29 -37.21
CA LEU A 67 17.52 8.33 -37.75
C LEU A 67 16.69 7.07 -37.44
N SER A 68 17.15 6.21 -36.53
CA SER A 68 16.47 4.95 -36.22
C SER A 68 15.04 5.16 -35.73
N THR A 69 14.81 6.24 -34.98
CA THR A 69 13.50 6.62 -34.44
C THR A 69 12.52 7.03 -35.55
N LEU A 70 13.00 7.72 -36.59
CA LEU A 70 12.16 8.22 -37.69
C LEU A 70 12.00 7.22 -38.84
N ARG A 71 12.75 6.11 -38.84
CA ARG A 71 12.79 5.17 -39.95
C ARG A 71 11.43 4.59 -40.35
N ALA A 72 10.50 4.45 -39.40
CA ALA A 72 9.15 3.95 -39.67
C ALA A 72 8.24 4.96 -40.39
N VAL A 73 8.57 6.26 -40.35
CA VAL A 73 7.77 7.33 -40.96
C VAL A 73 8.47 7.99 -42.16
N LEU A 74 9.76 7.72 -42.37
CA LEU A 74 10.52 8.25 -43.50
C LEU A 74 10.20 7.49 -44.79
N PRO A 75 9.89 8.18 -45.90
CA PRO A 75 9.72 7.54 -47.20
C PRO A 75 11.09 7.22 -47.82
N GLY A 76 11.40 5.94 -48.01
CA GLY A 76 12.58 5.46 -48.73
C GLY A 76 13.87 5.39 -47.89
N ASP A 77 15.01 5.21 -48.58
CA ASP A 77 16.34 5.13 -47.96
C ASP A 77 16.93 6.53 -47.76
N VAL A 78 16.46 7.22 -46.72
CA VAL A 78 16.97 8.54 -46.32
C VAL A 78 18.22 8.37 -45.44
N ARG A 79 19.32 9.01 -45.84
CA ARG A 79 20.64 8.84 -45.17
C ARG A 79 21.15 10.06 -44.42
N THR A 80 20.56 11.24 -44.65
CA THR A 80 20.98 12.49 -44.00
C THR A 80 19.79 13.13 -43.27
N GLU A 81 20.09 13.92 -42.24
CA GLU A 81 19.08 14.64 -41.47
C GLU A 81 18.34 15.67 -42.33
N THR A 82 19.04 16.38 -43.21
CA THR A 82 18.44 17.37 -44.12
C THR A 82 17.47 16.72 -45.11
N ASP A 83 17.83 15.55 -45.65
CA ASP A 83 16.94 14.79 -46.52
C ASP A 83 15.71 14.28 -45.76
N ALA A 84 15.88 13.92 -44.48
CA ALA A 84 14.77 13.49 -43.61
C ALA A 84 13.79 14.63 -43.32
N VAL A 85 14.29 15.84 -43.03
CA VAL A 85 13.45 17.04 -42.88
C VAL A 85 12.63 17.29 -44.15
N ARG A 86 13.29 17.28 -45.31
CA ARG A 86 12.62 17.51 -46.60
C ARG A 86 11.59 16.42 -46.89
N ALA A 87 11.95 15.16 -46.72
CA ALA A 87 11.07 14.02 -46.98
C ALA A 87 9.79 14.06 -46.13
N ILE A 88 9.90 14.45 -44.85
CA ILE A 88 8.74 14.59 -43.96
C ILE A 88 7.89 15.82 -44.34
N ALA A 89 8.53 16.94 -44.68
CA ALA A 89 7.82 18.14 -45.13
C ALA A 89 7.06 17.89 -46.44
N ASP A 90 7.67 17.19 -47.39
CA ASP A 90 7.06 16.78 -48.67
C ASP A 90 5.87 15.84 -48.43
N LEU A 91 6.00 14.90 -47.49
CA LEU A 91 4.90 13.99 -47.10
C LEU A 91 3.68 14.76 -46.53
N ALA A 92 3.92 15.84 -45.79
CA ALA A 92 2.85 16.71 -45.32
C ALA A 92 2.12 17.40 -46.48
N ALA A 93 2.79 17.65 -47.61
CA ALA A 93 2.23 18.26 -48.82
C ALA A 93 1.48 19.58 -48.52
N GLY A 94 2.04 20.39 -47.63
CA GLY A 94 1.45 21.67 -47.20
C GLY A 94 0.34 21.59 -46.15
N ARG A 95 -0.12 20.38 -45.79
CA ARG A 95 -1.05 20.14 -44.68
C ARG A 95 -0.40 20.49 -43.34
N ARG A 96 -1.21 20.70 -42.31
CA ARG A 96 -0.71 20.80 -40.94
C ARG A 96 -0.05 19.48 -40.55
N LEU A 97 1.09 19.54 -39.88
CA LEU A 97 1.81 18.36 -39.43
C LEU A 97 1.74 18.24 -37.90
N ILE A 98 1.28 17.10 -37.39
CA ILE A 98 1.38 16.75 -35.97
C ILE A 98 2.35 15.58 -35.86
N ILE A 99 3.43 15.76 -35.12
CA ILE A 99 4.38 14.68 -34.83
C ILE A 99 4.23 14.33 -33.35
N THR A 100 3.88 13.08 -33.07
CA THR A 100 3.83 12.57 -31.70
C THR A 100 5.00 11.63 -31.46
N VAL A 101 5.80 11.90 -30.43
CA VAL A 101 6.92 11.04 -30.04
C VAL A 101 6.69 10.48 -28.64
N ASP A 102 6.53 9.17 -28.55
CA ASP A 102 6.44 8.48 -27.26
C ASP A 102 7.83 8.36 -26.62
N ASP A 103 7.94 8.51 -25.30
CA ASP A 103 9.18 8.34 -24.55
C ASP A 103 10.40 9.05 -25.18
N ALA A 104 10.23 10.32 -25.53
CA ALA A 104 11.16 11.14 -26.29
C ALA A 104 12.58 11.27 -25.69
N HIS A 105 12.74 10.99 -24.39
CA HIS A 105 14.05 10.82 -23.75
C HIS A 105 14.93 9.71 -24.35
N LEU A 106 14.37 8.80 -25.13
CA LEU A 106 15.07 7.69 -25.79
C LEU A 106 15.44 7.97 -27.26
N ILE A 107 15.14 9.16 -27.78
CA ILE A 107 15.40 9.53 -29.18
C ILE A 107 16.91 9.63 -29.45
N ASP A 108 17.34 9.17 -30.64
CA ASP A 108 18.71 9.36 -31.12
C ASP A 108 18.99 10.81 -31.58
N HIS A 109 20.22 11.29 -31.42
CA HIS A 109 20.57 12.68 -31.71
C HIS A 109 20.24 13.15 -33.15
N ALA A 110 20.36 12.28 -34.15
CA ALA A 110 20.04 12.63 -35.53
C ALA A 110 18.53 12.83 -35.72
N SER A 111 17.71 11.92 -35.18
CA SER A 111 16.24 12.11 -35.16
C SER A 111 15.83 13.35 -34.37
N MET A 112 16.51 13.64 -33.25
CA MET A 112 16.28 14.85 -32.46
C MET A 112 16.54 16.12 -33.28
N PHE A 113 17.62 16.15 -34.06
CA PHE A 113 17.91 17.28 -34.95
C PHE A 113 16.80 17.47 -35.99
N VAL A 114 16.35 16.41 -36.66
CA VAL A 114 15.26 16.47 -37.65
C VAL A 114 13.97 17.00 -37.02
N LEU A 115 13.61 16.51 -35.83
CA LEU A 115 12.43 16.99 -35.10
C LEU A 115 12.56 18.45 -34.67
N SER A 116 13.75 18.89 -34.26
CA SER A 116 14.04 20.29 -33.94
C SER A 116 13.86 21.20 -35.16
N GLU A 117 14.38 20.81 -36.33
CA GLU A 117 14.19 21.58 -37.56
C GLU A 117 12.72 21.64 -37.98
N LEU A 118 12.01 20.52 -37.95
CA LEU A 118 10.57 20.47 -38.27
C LEU A 118 9.74 21.31 -37.29
N ASN A 119 10.11 21.35 -36.01
CA ASN A 119 9.43 22.15 -34.98
C ASN A 119 9.67 23.67 -35.12
N ARG A 120 10.64 24.10 -35.94
CA ARG A 120 10.82 25.52 -36.29
C ARG A 120 9.85 25.98 -37.38
N ASP A 121 9.30 25.05 -38.17
CA ASP A 121 8.26 25.36 -39.15
C ASP A 121 6.96 25.77 -38.44
N SER A 122 6.38 26.88 -38.90
CA SER A 122 5.08 27.41 -38.50
C SER A 122 3.88 26.48 -38.72
N ARG A 123 4.06 25.29 -39.31
CA ARG A 123 2.98 24.31 -39.57
C ARG A 123 3.09 23.00 -38.79
N THR A 124 4.14 22.84 -37.98
CA THR A 124 4.40 21.60 -37.24
C THR A 124 4.05 21.76 -35.76
N THR A 125 3.17 20.89 -35.27
CA THR A 125 2.89 20.71 -33.84
C THR A 125 3.62 19.47 -33.35
N LEU A 126 4.59 19.65 -32.44
CA LEU A 126 5.35 18.55 -31.87
C LEU A 126 4.80 18.20 -30.49
N VAL A 127 4.40 16.94 -30.31
CA VAL A 127 3.95 16.39 -29.03
C VAL A 127 4.91 15.32 -28.57
N VAL A 128 5.50 15.49 -27.40
CA VAL A 128 6.45 14.53 -26.83
C VAL A 128 5.96 14.00 -25.49
N THR A 129 6.21 12.73 -25.20
CA THR A 129 6.01 12.16 -23.86
C THR A 129 7.37 11.83 -23.23
N GLU A 130 7.52 12.03 -21.92
CA GLU A 130 8.77 11.72 -21.21
C GLU A 130 8.52 11.39 -19.72
N PRO A 131 9.42 10.65 -19.06
CA PRO A 131 9.29 10.38 -17.65
C PRO A 131 9.41 11.66 -16.82
N HIS A 132 8.69 11.73 -15.71
CA HIS A 132 8.84 12.83 -14.77
C HIS A 132 10.21 12.75 -14.07
N GLY A 133 10.86 13.89 -13.82
CA GLY A 133 12.07 13.95 -13.00
C GLY A 133 13.38 13.54 -13.68
N VAL A 134 13.40 13.36 -15.01
CA VAL A 134 14.66 13.21 -15.75
C VAL A 134 15.41 14.54 -15.68
N SER A 135 16.30 14.67 -14.71
CA SER A 135 17.19 15.82 -14.49
C SER A 135 18.61 15.29 -14.38
N GLY A 136 19.46 15.53 -15.38
CA GLY A 136 20.84 15.03 -15.34
C GLY A 136 21.62 15.08 -16.66
N SER A 137 20.97 15.35 -17.79
CA SER A 137 21.59 15.62 -19.09
C SER A 137 20.71 16.66 -19.79
N PRO A 138 21.22 17.52 -20.71
CA PRO A 138 20.34 18.28 -21.60
C PRO A 138 19.36 17.27 -22.21
N ALA A 139 18.10 17.35 -21.81
CA ALA A 139 17.15 16.31 -22.16
C ALA A 139 17.00 16.34 -23.67
N ALA A 140 16.85 15.17 -24.32
CA ALA A 140 16.60 15.10 -25.76
C ALA A 140 15.37 15.93 -26.21
N VAL A 141 14.59 16.47 -25.26
CA VAL A 141 13.39 17.28 -25.43
C VAL A 141 13.54 18.73 -24.96
N ASP A 142 14.72 19.18 -24.55
CA ASP A 142 14.95 20.56 -24.11
C ASP A 142 14.63 21.58 -25.22
N PHE A 143 14.91 21.24 -26.48
CA PHE A 143 14.56 22.08 -27.63
C PHE A 143 13.04 22.31 -27.76
N VAL A 144 12.23 21.37 -27.27
CA VAL A 144 10.77 21.51 -27.17
C VAL A 144 10.44 22.42 -25.99
N ARG A 145 11.05 22.19 -24.82
CA ARG A 145 10.74 22.93 -23.58
C ARG A 145 11.06 24.42 -23.65
N TYR A 146 12.11 24.81 -24.37
CA TYR A 146 12.52 26.22 -24.47
C TYR A 146 11.77 27.04 -25.53
N ARG A 147 10.81 26.45 -26.25
CA ARG A 147 9.92 27.21 -27.16
C ARG A 147 8.94 28.05 -26.34
N HIS A 148 8.67 29.28 -26.80
CA HIS A 148 7.81 30.23 -26.08
C HIS A 148 6.34 29.80 -25.98
N ASP A 149 5.89 28.93 -26.88
CA ASP A 149 4.54 28.41 -27.03
C ASP A 149 4.41 26.95 -26.54
N THR A 150 5.37 26.49 -25.73
CA THR A 150 5.35 25.12 -25.20
C THR A 150 4.39 24.99 -24.03
N THR A 151 3.45 24.05 -24.15
CA THR A 151 2.57 23.66 -23.05
C THR A 151 3.09 22.37 -22.42
N THR A 152 3.23 22.33 -21.09
CA THR A 152 3.59 21.10 -20.37
C THR A 152 2.38 20.57 -19.61
N VAL A 153 2.01 19.32 -19.88
CA VAL A 153 0.92 18.60 -19.21
C VAL A 153 1.52 17.52 -18.32
N ARG A 154 1.28 17.62 -17.01
CA ARG A 154 1.76 16.64 -16.03
C ARG A 154 0.66 15.66 -15.65
N LEU A 155 0.99 14.38 -15.67
CA LEU A 155 0.19 13.29 -15.14
C LEU A 155 0.72 12.89 -13.78
N GLY A 156 0.01 13.33 -12.74
CA GLY A 156 0.23 12.87 -11.36
C GLY A 156 -0.42 11.51 -11.10
N ALA A 157 -0.15 10.91 -9.96
CA ALA A 157 -0.86 9.72 -9.49
C ALA A 157 -2.39 9.94 -9.46
N LEU A 158 -3.15 8.88 -9.73
CA LEU A 158 -4.60 8.88 -9.49
C LEU A 158 -4.86 8.96 -7.99
N THR A 159 -5.84 9.77 -7.58
CA THR A 159 -6.35 9.82 -6.22
C THR A 159 -7.16 8.57 -5.86
N PRO A 160 -7.41 8.27 -4.58
CA PRO A 160 -8.25 7.14 -4.19
C PRO A 160 -9.66 7.18 -4.80
N HIS A 161 -10.23 8.37 -4.97
CA HIS A 161 -11.53 8.56 -5.63
C HIS A 161 -11.46 8.23 -7.12
N GLU A 162 -10.41 8.67 -7.81
CA GLU A 162 -10.21 8.34 -9.23
C GLU A 162 -9.93 6.86 -9.44
N VAL A 163 -9.21 6.20 -8.52
CA VAL A 163 -9.03 4.74 -8.52
C VAL A 163 -10.39 4.04 -8.35
N ALA A 164 -11.21 4.47 -7.39
CA ALA A 164 -12.54 3.91 -7.18
C ALA A 164 -13.42 4.05 -8.44
N ALA A 165 -13.43 5.23 -9.05
CA ALA A 165 -14.18 5.49 -10.27
C ALA A 165 -13.65 4.65 -11.44
N LEU A 166 -12.33 4.56 -11.60
CA LEU A 166 -11.70 3.80 -12.68
C LEU A 166 -12.02 2.31 -12.59
N VAL A 167 -11.91 1.74 -11.40
CA VAL A 167 -12.29 0.34 -11.17
C VAL A 167 -13.80 0.17 -11.36
N GLY A 168 -14.63 1.08 -10.84
CA GLY A 168 -16.09 1.03 -11.00
C GLY A 168 -16.54 1.05 -12.46
N GLU A 169 -15.91 1.89 -13.30
CA GLU A 169 -16.19 1.93 -14.74
C GLU A 169 -15.82 0.59 -15.38
N LEU A 170 -14.67 0.02 -15.03
CA LEU A 170 -14.22 -1.25 -15.60
C LEU A 170 -15.07 -2.46 -15.15
N VAL A 171 -15.71 -2.40 -13.99
CA VAL A 171 -16.63 -3.45 -13.48
C VAL A 171 -18.03 -3.34 -14.10
N GLY A 172 -18.42 -2.20 -14.68
CA GLY A 172 -19.74 -2.03 -15.29
C GLY A 172 -20.44 -0.68 -15.06
N GLY A 173 -19.70 0.40 -14.74
CA GLY A 173 -20.17 1.78 -14.87
C GLY A 173 -20.89 2.37 -13.64
N GLU A 174 -21.73 1.61 -12.95
CA GLU A 174 -22.48 2.08 -11.76
C GLU A 174 -21.99 1.47 -10.44
N VAL A 175 -20.93 0.66 -10.51
CA VAL A 175 -20.40 -0.06 -9.37
C VAL A 175 -19.61 0.88 -8.47
N ARG A 176 -20.16 1.17 -7.28
CA ARG A 176 -19.43 1.82 -6.21
C ARG A 176 -18.43 0.84 -5.61
N VAL A 177 -17.14 1.11 -5.77
CA VAL A 177 -16.08 0.39 -5.05
C VAL A 177 -16.02 0.89 -3.62
N GLY A 178 -15.94 -0.03 -2.65
CA GLY A 178 -15.84 0.30 -1.24
C GLY A 178 -14.61 1.16 -0.94
N THR A 179 -14.73 2.11 0.00
CA THR A 179 -13.65 3.06 0.33
C THR A 179 -12.37 2.37 0.81
N ALA A 180 -12.50 1.26 1.56
CA ALA A 180 -11.37 0.47 2.01
C ALA A 180 -10.64 -0.23 0.84
N THR A 181 -11.39 -0.78 -0.11
CA THR A 181 -10.86 -1.45 -1.31
C THR A 181 -10.19 -0.45 -2.24
N ALA A 182 -10.84 0.68 -2.52
CA ALA A 182 -10.23 1.76 -3.30
C ALA A 182 -8.95 2.30 -2.63
N GLY A 183 -8.98 2.48 -1.31
CA GLY A 183 -7.81 2.88 -0.54
C GLY A 183 -6.65 1.89 -0.59
N ALA A 184 -6.95 0.58 -0.56
CA ALA A 184 -5.93 -0.48 -0.68
C ALA A 184 -5.34 -0.56 -2.09
N LEU A 185 -6.19 -0.53 -3.13
CA LEU A 185 -5.74 -0.50 -4.53
C LEU A 185 -4.89 0.75 -4.81
N HIS A 186 -5.31 1.92 -4.29
CA HIS A 186 -4.53 3.14 -4.39
C HIS A 186 -3.19 3.01 -3.66
N ALA A 187 -3.16 2.47 -2.44
CA ALA A 187 -1.92 2.30 -1.69
C ALA A 187 -0.95 1.33 -2.39
N ALA A 188 -1.45 0.20 -2.88
CA ALA A 188 -0.66 -0.82 -3.58
C ALA A 188 -0.08 -0.32 -4.91
N THR A 189 -0.84 0.49 -5.66
CA THR A 189 -0.40 1.02 -6.97
C THR A 189 0.24 2.41 -6.87
N ARG A 190 0.13 3.08 -5.71
CA ARG A 190 0.36 4.53 -5.55
C ARG A 190 -0.39 5.39 -6.57
N GLY A 191 -1.58 4.95 -7.00
CA GLY A 191 -2.35 5.62 -8.04
C GLY A 191 -1.77 5.48 -9.45
N ASN A 192 -0.86 4.54 -9.68
CA ASN A 192 -0.32 4.23 -11.00
C ASN A 192 -1.38 3.48 -11.84
N ALA A 193 -1.82 4.09 -12.93
CA ALA A 193 -2.86 3.53 -13.80
C ALA A 193 -2.41 2.25 -14.53
N GLY A 194 -1.11 2.12 -14.83
CA GLY A 194 -0.52 0.94 -15.46
C GLY A 194 -0.59 -0.27 -14.55
N LEU A 195 -0.13 -0.13 -13.30
CA LEU A 195 -0.24 -1.18 -12.29
C LEU A 195 -1.70 -1.54 -12.00
N LEU A 196 -2.59 -0.56 -11.95
CA LEU A 196 -4.02 -0.83 -11.78
C LEU A 196 -4.60 -1.62 -12.97
N SER A 197 -4.20 -1.28 -14.20
CA SER A 197 -4.59 -2.02 -15.41
C SER A 197 -4.02 -3.44 -15.41
N GLU A 198 -2.84 -3.66 -14.84
CA GLU A 198 -2.27 -4.99 -14.65
C GLU A 198 -3.10 -5.83 -13.70
N LEU A 199 -3.47 -5.29 -12.52
CA LEU A 199 -4.39 -5.95 -11.59
C LEU A 199 -5.70 -6.33 -12.29
N VAL A 200 -6.28 -5.41 -13.05
CA VAL A 200 -7.49 -5.68 -13.84
C VAL A 200 -7.27 -6.83 -14.84
N SER A 201 -6.15 -6.83 -15.55
CA SER A 201 -5.82 -7.87 -16.54
C SER A 201 -5.57 -9.24 -15.91
N ARG A 202 -5.21 -9.28 -14.61
CA ARG A 202 -5.04 -10.49 -13.81
C ARG A 202 -6.36 -11.07 -13.27
N GLY A 203 -7.50 -10.45 -13.57
CA GLY A 203 -8.80 -10.92 -13.10
C GLY A 203 -9.24 -10.32 -11.76
N LEU A 204 -8.86 -9.07 -11.46
CA LEU A 204 -9.32 -8.37 -10.24
C LEU A 204 -10.85 -8.45 -10.09
N PHE A 205 -11.60 -8.43 -11.19
CA PHE A 205 -13.06 -8.50 -11.15
C PHE A 205 -13.61 -9.83 -10.63
N ASP A 206 -12.90 -10.93 -10.87
CA ASP A 206 -13.32 -12.27 -10.46
C ASP A 206 -13.24 -12.45 -8.94
N VAL A 207 -12.50 -11.57 -8.26
CA VAL A 207 -12.32 -11.58 -6.81
C VAL A 207 -13.00 -10.41 -6.11
N LEU A 208 -13.71 -9.55 -6.83
CA LEU A 208 -14.56 -8.54 -6.22
C LEU A 208 -15.95 -9.14 -5.92
N VAL A 209 -16.45 -8.87 -4.72
CA VAL A 209 -17.77 -9.31 -4.25
C VAL A 209 -18.58 -8.12 -3.79
N GLN A 210 -19.89 -8.15 -4.06
CA GLN A 210 -20.80 -7.07 -3.70
C GLN A 210 -21.15 -7.13 -2.21
N HIS A 211 -20.88 -6.04 -1.48
CA HIS A 211 -21.32 -5.81 -0.11
C HIS A 211 -22.26 -4.59 -0.03
N SER A 212 -22.87 -4.34 1.14
CA SER A 212 -23.75 -3.19 1.38
C SER A 212 -23.08 -1.84 1.06
N ASP A 213 -21.77 -1.75 1.27
CA ASP A 213 -20.99 -0.52 1.15
C ASP A 213 -20.31 -0.38 -0.23
N GLY A 214 -20.64 -1.28 -1.15
CA GLY A 214 -20.03 -1.37 -2.48
C GLY A 214 -19.24 -2.66 -2.68
N TRP A 215 -18.56 -2.75 -3.81
CA TRP A 215 -17.74 -3.91 -4.16
C TRP A 215 -16.43 -3.91 -3.38
N GLN A 216 -16.08 -5.06 -2.82
CA GLN A 216 -14.88 -5.27 -2.02
C GLN A 216 -14.15 -6.53 -2.45
N LEU A 217 -12.86 -6.63 -2.11
CA LEU A 217 -12.12 -7.87 -2.30
C LEU A 217 -12.75 -8.99 -1.47
N ALA A 218 -12.91 -10.15 -2.11
CA ALA A 218 -13.33 -11.38 -1.47
C ALA A 218 -12.48 -11.65 -0.23
N GLU A 219 -13.13 -12.24 0.76
CA GLU A 219 -12.53 -12.45 2.06
C GLU A 219 -11.34 -13.38 2.05
N PHE A 220 -11.48 -14.49 1.33
CA PHE A 220 -10.41 -15.43 1.06
C PHE A 220 -10.33 -15.58 -0.45
N PRO A 221 -9.64 -14.65 -1.14
CA PRO A 221 -9.58 -14.70 -2.59
C PRO A 221 -8.74 -15.91 -3.03
N THR A 222 -9.22 -16.62 -4.04
CA THR A 222 -8.43 -17.66 -4.68
C THR A 222 -7.21 -17.01 -5.34
N PRO A 223 -5.98 -17.50 -5.11
CA PRO A 223 -4.79 -16.92 -5.72
C PRO A 223 -4.90 -16.85 -7.25
N SER A 224 -4.40 -15.76 -7.84
CA SER A 224 -4.27 -15.63 -9.28
C SER A 224 -3.31 -16.68 -9.82
N ALA A 225 -3.56 -17.14 -11.05
CA ALA A 225 -2.72 -18.16 -11.69
C ALA A 225 -1.24 -17.74 -11.83
N THR A 226 -0.97 -16.43 -11.84
CA THR A 226 0.37 -15.85 -11.93
C THR A 226 0.67 -14.95 -10.74
N ARG A 227 1.90 -15.06 -10.19
CA ARG A 227 2.42 -14.15 -9.15
C ARG A 227 2.54 -12.73 -9.71
N ALA A 228 2.35 -11.71 -8.87
CA ALA A 228 2.62 -10.31 -9.21
C ALA A 228 4.03 -10.13 -9.80
N ASP A 229 4.20 -9.09 -10.61
CA ASP A 229 5.55 -8.66 -11.00
C ASP A 229 6.30 -8.09 -9.78
N ASP A 230 7.61 -7.87 -9.93
CA ASP A 230 8.46 -7.43 -8.82
C ASP A 230 8.08 -6.03 -8.34
N GLU A 231 7.68 -5.12 -9.25
CA GLU A 231 7.32 -3.74 -8.92
C GLU A 231 6.02 -3.65 -8.10
N LEU A 232 4.97 -4.34 -8.53
CA LEU A 232 3.71 -4.43 -7.80
C LEU A 232 3.91 -5.13 -6.46
N THR A 233 4.71 -6.20 -6.42
CA THR A 233 5.06 -6.93 -5.19
C THR A 233 5.72 -6.00 -4.18
N GLU A 234 6.76 -5.27 -4.58
CA GLU A 234 7.48 -4.34 -3.71
C GLU A 234 6.55 -3.24 -3.18
N ARG A 235 5.78 -2.60 -4.06
CA ARG A 235 4.85 -1.52 -3.65
C ARG A 235 3.75 -2.03 -2.73
N LEU A 236 3.22 -3.22 -2.97
CA LEU A 236 2.18 -3.83 -2.14
C LEU A 236 2.70 -4.16 -0.75
N LEU A 237 3.87 -4.79 -0.64
CA LEU A 237 4.49 -5.08 0.64
C LEU A 237 4.86 -3.79 1.39
N GLN A 238 5.37 -2.77 0.70
CA GLN A 238 5.63 -1.47 1.33
C GLN A 238 4.35 -0.81 1.85
N ALA A 239 3.28 -0.79 1.04
CA ALA A 239 1.98 -0.26 1.46
C ALA A 239 1.41 -1.02 2.66
N LEU A 240 1.63 -2.33 2.72
CA LEU A 240 1.24 -3.17 3.85
C LEU A 240 2.03 -2.81 5.11
N GLU A 241 3.35 -2.67 5.03
CA GLU A 241 4.18 -2.26 6.18
C GLU A 241 3.77 -0.87 6.69
N GLU A 242 3.54 0.10 5.80
CA GLU A 242 3.07 1.43 6.19
C GLU A 242 1.70 1.38 6.88
N ALA A 243 0.77 0.59 6.35
CA ALA A 243 -0.55 0.41 6.95
C ALA A 243 -0.48 -0.34 8.30
N TRP A 244 0.42 -1.32 8.41
CA TRP A 244 0.65 -2.12 9.60
C TRP A 244 1.24 -1.28 10.72
N ARG A 245 2.30 -0.51 10.43
CA ARG A 245 2.94 0.42 11.36
C ARG A 245 1.96 1.49 11.87
N ALA A 246 1.05 1.94 11.00
CA ALA A 246 -0.01 2.87 11.36
C ALA A 246 -1.22 2.22 12.07
N VAL A 247 -1.20 0.90 12.31
CA VAL A 247 -2.31 0.11 12.89
C VAL A 247 -3.64 0.34 12.16
N ALA A 248 -3.58 0.55 10.85
CA ALA A 248 -4.75 0.81 10.01
C ALA A 248 -5.46 -0.51 9.65
N LEU A 249 -6.01 -1.21 10.64
CA LEU A 249 -6.47 -2.61 10.53
C LEU A 249 -7.35 -2.90 9.31
N SER A 250 -8.27 -2.00 8.93
CA SER A 250 -9.12 -2.17 7.74
C SER A 250 -8.32 -2.10 6.42
N ARG A 251 -7.29 -1.24 6.36
CA ARG A 251 -6.40 -1.16 5.20
C ARG A 251 -5.46 -2.37 5.15
N VAL A 252 -4.93 -2.80 6.29
CA VAL A 252 -4.08 -3.99 6.38
C VAL A 252 -4.85 -5.23 5.92
N ASP A 253 -6.09 -5.43 6.39
CA ASP A 253 -6.95 -6.55 5.94
C ASP A 253 -7.12 -6.55 4.41
N MET A 254 -7.47 -5.41 3.81
CA MET A 254 -7.64 -5.30 2.35
C MET A 254 -6.33 -5.54 1.59
N LEU A 255 -5.19 -5.04 2.08
CA LEU A 255 -3.88 -5.27 1.46
C LEU A 255 -3.45 -6.73 1.60
N CYS A 256 -3.75 -7.41 2.72
CA CYS A 256 -3.49 -8.84 2.89
C CYS A 256 -4.36 -9.70 1.95
N ARG A 257 -5.63 -9.34 1.74
CA ARG A 257 -6.49 -9.97 0.74
C ARG A 257 -5.89 -9.80 -0.67
N LEU A 258 -5.51 -8.58 -1.02
CA LEU A 258 -4.88 -8.29 -2.31
C LEU A 258 -3.56 -9.06 -2.49
N ALA A 259 -2.70 -9.07 -1.47
CA ALA A 259 -1.44 -9.80 -1.46
C ALA A 259 -1.62 -11.30 -1.62
N THR A 260 -2.58 -11.88 -0.88
CA THR A 260 -2.94 -13.30 -1.01
C THR A 260 -3.41 -13.62 -2.42
N TRP A 261 -4.26 -12.76 -2.99
CA TRP A 261 -4.73 -12.91 -4.36
C TRP A 261 -3.57 -12.88 -5.35
N VAL A 262 -2.60 -11.97 -5.23
CA VAL A 262 -1.45 -11.92 -6.14
C VAL A 262 -0.33 -12.94 -5.83
N GLY A 263 -0.59 -13.91 -4.95
CA GLY A 263 0.34 -15.01 -4.65
C GLY A 263 1.39 -14.72 -3.58
N LEU A 264 1.17 -13.72 -2.72
CA LEU A 264 2.06 -13.32 -1.60
C LEU A 264 1.50 -13.74 -0.24
N ARG A 265 0.84 -14.89 -0.20
CA ARG A 265 0.10 -15.34 0.99
C ARG A 265 1.01 -15.56 2.19
N ASP A 266 2.14 -16.23 1.99
CA ASP A 266 3.04 -16.62 3.08
C ASP A 266 3.71 -15.37 3.69
N GLU A 267 4.03 -14.37 2.87
CA GLU A 267 4.63 -13.10 3.27
C GLU A 267 3.70 -12.26 4.17
N VAL A 268 2.38 -12.40 4.02
CA VAL A 268 1.40 -11.61 4.77
C VAL A 268 0.65 -12.39 5.85
N LEU A 269 0.85 -13.72 5.91
CA LEU A 269 0.07 -14.66 6.73
C LEU A 269 -0.05 -14.22 8.19
N CYS A 270 1.09 -14.01 8.86
CA CYS A 270 1.13 -13.68 10.28
C CYS A 270 0.47 -12.34 10.59
N LYS A 271 0.68 -11.32 9.73
CA LYS A 271 0.04 -10.00 9.89
C LYS A 271 -1.47 -10.12 9.71
N TRP A 272 -1.91 -10.86 8.70
CA TRP A 272 -3.34 -11.01 8.42
C TRP A 272 -4.07 -11.77 9.52
N ALA A 273 -3.48 -12.85 10.02
CA ALA A 273 -4.00 -13.59 11.17
C ALA A 273 -4.17 -12.67 12.41
N ILE A 274 -3.16 -11.86 12.75
CA ILE A 274 -3.30 -10.89 13.85
C ILE A 274 -4.43 -9.89 13.57
N VAL A 275 -4.56 -9.37 12.36
CA VAL A 275 -5.66 -8.45 12.01
C VAL A 275 -7.02 -9.13 12.18
N LEU A 276 -7.19 -10.37 11.72
CA LEU A 276 -8.44 -11.12 11.90
C LEU A 276 -8.75 -11.34 13.38
N LEU A 277 -7.76 -11.73 14.18
CA LEU A 277 -7.87 -11.84 15.63
C LEU A 277 -8.32 -10.53 16.26
N LEU A 278 -7.64 -9.41 15.98
CA LEU A 278 -7.96 -8.08 16.51
C LEU A 278 -9.33 -7.55 16.06
N ARG A 279 -9.86 -8.04 14.94
CA ARG A 279 -11.23 -7.74 14.49
C ARG A 279 -12.29 -8.66 15.10
N GLY A 280 -11.90 -9.53 16.03
CA GLY A 280 -12.80 -10.47 16.70
C GLY A 280 -13.20 -11.66 15.83
N ARG A 281 -12.32 -12.09 14.91
CA ARG A 281 -12.54 -13.20 13.97
C ARG A 281 -11.50 -14.31 14.15
N PRO A 282 -11.48 -14.97 15.32
CA PRO A 282 -10.44 -15.94 15.64
C PRO A 282 -10.53 -17.22 14.81
N ASP A 283 -11.73 -17.68 14.45
CA ASP A 283 -11.91 -18.87 13.61
C ASP A 283 -11.31 -18.67 12.21
N ASP A 284 -11.51 -17.49 11.63
CA ASP A 284 -10.94 -17.09 10.34
C ASP A 284 -9.42 -17.01 10.40
N SER A 285 -8.90 -16.41 11.47
CA SER A 285 -7.46 -16.36 11.73
C SER A 285 -6.87 -17.77 11.84
N TRP A 286 -7.54 -18.68 12.56
CA TRP A 286 -7.08 -20.05 12.73
C TRP A 286 -7.11 -20.83 11.42
N ARG A 287 -8.23 -20.77 10.67
CA ARG A 287 -8.34 -21.39 9.34
C ARG A 287 -7.25 -20.89 8.39
N LEU A 288 -6.95 -19.59 8.42
CA LEU A 288 -5.91 -18.99 7.60
C LEU A 288 -4.53 -19.58 7.93
N LEU A 289 -4.17 -19.72 9.21
CA LEU A 289 -2.90 -20.29 9.67
C LEU A 289 -2.80 -21.79 9.35
N GLN A 290 -3.89 -22.54 9.51
CA GLN A 290 -3.91 -23.99 9.26
C GLN A 290 -3.79 -24.36 7.78
N SER A 291 -4.17 -23.45 6.88
CA SER A 291 -4.09 -23.70 5.44
C SER A 291 -2.79 -23.19 4.80
N ALA A 292 -1.79 -22.81 5.61
CA ALA A 292 -0.45 -22.46 5.14
C ALA A 292 0.48 -23.68 5.17
N ASN A 293 1.12 -23.96 4.03
CA ASN A 293 1.97 -25.14 3.81
C ASN A 293 3.46 -24.90 4.12
N GLY A 294 3.84 -23.69 4.52
CA GLY A 294 5.22 -23.30 4.82
C GLY A 294 5.73 -23.79 6.18
N PRO A 295 7.06 -23.74 6.42
CA PRO A 295 7.64 -24.04 7.71
C PRO A 295 7.10 -23.12 8.81
N VAL A 296 7.04 -23.65 10.03
CA VAL A 296 6.52 -22.95 11.20
C VAL A 296 7.68 -22.28 11.94
N ASP A 297 7.92 -21.00 11.64
CA ASP A 297 8.93 -20.19 12.33
C ASP A 297 8.42 -19.66 13.68
N CYS A 298 9.33 -19.07 14.47
CA CYS A 298 9.01 -18.49 15.79
C CYS A 298 7.86 -17.48 15.73
N ARG A 299 7.77 -16.68 14.66
CA ARG A 299 6.73 -15.65 14.51
C ARG A 299 5.37 -16.27 14.23
N ARG A 300 5.30 -17.30 13.38
CA ARG A 300 4.06 -18.05 13.13
C ARG A 300 3.60 -18.76 14.39
N GLN A 301 4.50 -19.39 15.14
CA GLN A 301 4.19 -20.05 16.41
C GLN A 301 3.60 -19.06 17.42
N PHE A 302 4.21 -17.88 17.54
CA PHE A 302 3.69 -16.81 18.38
C PHE A 302 2.26 -16.41 17.99
N VAL A 303 2.00 -16.23 16.69
CA VAL A 303 0.67 -15.86 16.19
C VAL A 303 -0.35 -17.00 16.37
N GLU A 304 0.03 -18.24 16.14
CA GLU A 304 -0.80 -19.42 16.43
C GLU A 304 -1.18 -19.48 17.92
N ALA A 305 -0.22 -19.27 18.82
CA ALA A 305 -0.47 -19.20 20.25
C ALA A 305 -1.39 -18.02 20.63
N MET A 306 -1.22 -16.85 20.01
CA MET A 306 -2.10 -15.70 20.19
C MET A 306 -3.56 -16.05 19.82
N VAL A 307 -3.76 -16.70 18.67
CA VAL A 307 -5.09 -17.09 18.19
C VAL A 307 -5.72 -18.15 19.10
N LEU A 308 -4.95 -19.16 19.51
CA LEU A 308 -5.42 -20.20 20.43
C LEU A 308 -5.83 -19.60 21.78
N ALA A 309 -4.95 -18.82 22.43
CA ALA A 309 -5.21 -18.32 23.78
C ALA A 309 -6.26 -17.22 23.82
N PHE A 310 -6.12 -16.18 22.99
CA PHE A 310 -7.02 -15.01 23.04
C PHE A 310 -8.27 -15.23 22.19
N GLY A 311 -8.12 -15.86 21.02
CA GLY A 311 -9.22 -16.05 20.09
C GLY A 311 -10.15 -17.19 20.52
N LEU A 312 -9.59 -18.37 20.64
CA LEU A 312 -10.33 -19.63 20.82
C LEU A 312 -10.48 -20.07 22.29
N GLY A 313 -9.79 -19.40 23.22
CA GLY A 313 -9.81 -19.76 24.64
C GLY A 313 -9.04 -21.05 24.97
N MET A 314 -8.24 -21.54 24.03
CA MET A 314 -7.43 -22.76 24.10
C MET A 314 -6.05 -22.45 24.69
N SER A 315 -6.06 -21.95 25.92
CA SER A 315 -4.88 -21.46 26.63
C SER A 315 -3.80 -22.54 26.85
N HIS A 316 -4.20 -23.77 27.17
CA HIS A 316 -3.26 -24.87 27.38
C HIS A 316 -2.60 -25.32 26.08
N GLU A 317 -3.36 -25.34 24.98
CA GLU A 317 -2.87 -25.70 23.66
C GLU A 317 -1.90 -24.64 23.12
N ALA A 318 -2.15 -23.35 23.41
CA ALA A 318 -1.21 -22.27 23.09
C ALA A 318 0.15 -22.48 23.80
N VAL A 319 0.14 -22.75 25.10
CA VAL A 319 1.36 -23.02 25.89
C VAL A 319 2.06 -24.28 25.39
N PHE A 320 1.30 -25.34 25.10
CA PHE A 320 1.83 -26.59 24.57
C PHE A 320 2.51 -26.39 23.21
N ALA A 321 1.87 -25.69 22.29
CA ALA A 321 2.41 -25.41 20.96
C ALA A 321 3.75 -24.66 21.03
N LEU A 322 3.85 -23.64 21.88
CA LEU A 322 5.10 -22.89 22.11
C LEU A 322 6.18 -23.77 22.75
N ARG A 323 5.81 -24.63 23.70
CA ARG A 323 6.76 -25.52 24.40
C ARG A 323 7.39 -26.54 23.46
N CYS A 324 6.64 -27.08 22.50
CA CYS A 324 7.17 -28.01 21.50
C CYS A 324 8.26 -27.40 20.61
N HIS A 325 8.32 -26.06 20.52
CA HIS A 325 9.21 -25.35 19.60
C HIS A 325 10.15 -24.35 20.30
N SER A 326 10.24 -24.37 21.63
CA SER A 326 10.97 -23.38 22.43
C SER A 326 12.50 -23.57 22.43
N GLN A 327 13.11 -23.78 21.26
CA GLN A 327 14.55 -24.00 21.14
C GLN A 327 15.36 -22.69 21.22
N ASP A 328 14.77 -21.57 20.81
CA ASP A 328 15.42 -20.25 20.84
C ASP A 328 14.95 -19.37 22.03
N GLU A 329 15.64 -18.25 22.26
CA GLU A 329 15.30 -17.30 23.34
C GLU A 329 13.96 -16.58 23.13
N ARG A 330 13.58 -16.26 21.89
CA ARG A 330 12.34 -15.53 21.57
C ARG A 330 11.12 -16.40 21.84
N SER A 331 11.13 -17.63 21.35
CA SER A 331 10.11 -18.65 21.60
C SER A 331 9.94 -18.92 23.11
N ARG A 332 11.04 -18.94 23.88
CA ARG A 332 10.99 -19.04 25.35
C ARG A 332 10.41 -17.78 26.00
N ALA A 333 10.71 -16.59 25.49
CA ALA A 333 10.14 -15.34 25.99
C ALA A 333 8.63 -15.26 25.73
N HIS A 334 8.18 -15.66 24.54
CA HIS A 334 6.76 -15.82 24.21
C HIS A 334 6.11 -16.82 25.17
N LEU A 335 6.69 -18.02 25.32
CA LEU A 335 6.19 -19.04 26.24
C LEU A 335 6.03 -18.51 27.66
N ALA A 336 7.03 -17.81 28.21
CA ALA A 336 6.95 -17.23 29.55
C ALA A 336 5.79 -16.24 29.70
N TRP A 337 5.52 -15.44 28.67
CA TRP A 337 4.40 -14.51 28.67
C TRP A 337 3.04 -15.23 28.63
N PHE A 338 2.90 -16.25 27.78
CA PHE A 338 1.68 -17.07 27.74
C PHE A 338 1.47 -17.87 29.05
N GLN A 339 2.53 -18.40 29.65
CA GLN A 339 2.44 -19.05 30.96
C GLN A 339 1.97 -18.08 32.06
N ALA A 340 2.46 -16.84 32.03
CA ALA A 340 1.99 -15.80 32.95
C ALA A 340 0.50 -15.45 32.73
N LEU A 341 0.06 -15.35 31.47
CA LEU A 341 -1.33 -15.05 31.10
C LEU A 341 -2.30 -16.17 31.50
N THR A 342 -1.85 -17.43 31.41
CA THR A 342 -2.66 -18.62 31.67
C THR A 342 -2.61 -19.08 33.13
N GLY A 343 -1.80 -18.42 33.97
CA GLY A 343 -1.70 -18.70 35.40
C GLY A 343 -0.62 -19.73 35.79
N GLU A 344 0.16 -20.25 34.85
CA GLU A 344 1.36 -21.08 35.07
C GLU A 344 2.54 -20.23 35.61
N ARG A 345 2.35 -19.60 36.77
CA ARG A 345 3.25 -18.56 37.30
C ARG A 345 4.64 -19.11 37.67
N ALA A 346 4.70 -20.32 38.23
CA ALA A 346 5.95 -20.92 38.66
C ALA A 346 6.84 -21.26 37.46
N GLU A 347 6.23 -21.82 36.42
CA GLU A 347 6.85 -22.16 35.15
C GLU A 347 7.29 -20.89 34.40
N ALA A 348 6.43 -19.86 34.36
CA ALA A 348 6.79 -18.57 33.79
C ALA A 348 8.03 -17.98 34.50
N SER A 349 8.07 -18.00 35.83
CA SER A 349 9.22 -17.54 36.61
C SER A 349 10.50 -18.32 36.33
N ALA A 350 10.41 -19.65 36.17
CA ALA A 350 11.55 -20.49 35.80
C ALA A 350 12.07 -20.15 34.40
N THR A 351 11.18 -20.02 33.41
CA THR A 351 11.55 -19.61 32.05
C THR A 351 12.19 -18.22 32.04
N LEU A 352 11.66 -17.27 32.83
CA LEU A 352 12.20 -15.90 32.93
C LEU A 352 13.59 -15.82 33.56
N ALA A 353 13.93 -16.73 34.48
CA ALA A 353 15.26 -16.78 35.07
C ALA A 353 16.32 -17.13 34.01
N ALA A 354 15.98 -18.02 33.07
CA ALA A 354 16.86 -18.39 31.96
C ALA A 354 17.08 -17.25 30.94
N LEU A 355 16.21 -16.24 30.91
CA LEU A 355 16.25 -15.12 29.96
C LEU A 355 16.83 -13.83 30.56
N ALA A 356 17.31 -13.87 31.81
CA ALA A 356 17.69 -12.66 32.57
C ALA A 356 18.80 -11.81 31.91
N HIS A 357 19.65 -12.43 31.09
CA HIS A 357 20.81 -11.80 30.47
C HIS A 357 20.65 -11.52 28.97
N SER A 358 19.47 -11.78 28.39
CA SER A 358 19.27 -11.55 26.96
C SER A 358 19.28 -10.05 26.64
N ILE A 359 19.97 -9.70 25.55
CA ILE A 359 20.04 -8.33 25.02
C ILE A 359 19.04 -8.09 23.88
N ASP A 360 18.42 -9.16 23.38
CA ASP A 360 17.45 -9.07 22.29
C ASP A 360 16.22 -8.24 22.76
N PRO A 361 15.81 -7.21 22.00
CA PRO A 361 14.71 -6.33 22.39
C PRO A 361 13.38 -7.08 22.50
N GLU A 362 13.14 -8.08 21.67
CA GLU A 362 11.92 -8.89 21.67
C GLU A 362 11.86 -9.80 22.90
N VAL A 363 12.99 -10.45 23.22
CA VAL A 363 13.10 -11.26 24.44
C VAL A 363 12.84 -10.40 25.68
N ARG A 364 13.43 -9.21 25.75
CA ARG A 364 13.24 -8.29 26.88
C ARG A 364 11.80 -7.77 26.98
N LEU A 365 11.20 -7.41 25.85
CA LEU A 365 9.79 -7.01 25.76
C LEU A 365 8.87 -8.06 26.42
N PHE A 366 8.93 -9.31 25.93
CA PHE A 366 8.04 -10.35 26.43
C PHE A 366 8.41 -10.81 27.85
N ALA A 367 9.68 -10.77 28.23
CA ALA A 367 10.09 -11.03 29.61
C ALA A 367 9.52 -9.99 30.59
N HIS A 368 9.54 -8.70 30.22
CA HIS A 368 8.94 -7.64 31.03
C HIS A 368 7.41 -7.74 31.06
N ALA A 369 6.77 -8.05 29.93
CA ALA A 369 5.32 -8.29 29.87
C ALA A 369 4.89 -9.48 30.75
N ALA A 370 5.64 -10.57 30.75
CA ALA A 370 5.40 -11.74 31.61
C ALA A 370 5.53 -11.41 33.10
N ARG A 371 6.61 -10.69 33.49
CA ARG A 371 6.80 -10.24 34.89
C ARG A 371 5.68 -9.32 35.36
N ALA A 372 5.28 -8.38 34.50
CA ALA A 372 4.14 -7.50 34.76
C ALA A 372 2.85 -8.30 34.98
N THR A 373 2.55 -9.23 34.07
CA THR A 373 1.34 -10.08 34.13
C THR A 373 1.30 -10.88 35.43
N ASN A 374 2.42 -11.53 35.81
CA ASN A 374 2.53 -12.27 37.07
C ASN A 374 2.32 -11.39 38.30
N ALA A 375 2.87 -10.17 38.32
CA ALA A 375 2.72 -9.24 39.44
C ALA A 375 1.27 -8.75 39.59
N VAL A 376 0.65 -8.34 38.48
CA VAL A 376 -0.76 -7.87 38.44
C VAL A 376 -1.71 -8.99 38.87
N ALA A 377 -1.48 -10.22 38.42
CA ALA A 377 -2.33 -11.37 38.75
C ALA A 377 -2.35 -11.76 40.25
N VAL A 378 -1.38 -11.29 41.04
CA VAL A 378 -1.33 -11.47 42.51
C VAL A 378 -1.61 -10.18 43.28
N GLY A 379 -2.15 -9.16 42.61
CA GLY A 379 -2.47 -7.87 43.24
C GLY A 379 -1.26 -6.99 43.55
N ARG A 380 -0.05 -7.34 43.06
CA ARG A 380 1.17 -6.54 43.23
C ARG A 380 1.32 -5.51 42.12
N TYR A 381 0.34 -4.61 42.00
CA TYR A 381 0.29 -3.61 40.94
C TYR A 381 1.50 -2.66 40.96
N VAL A 382 2.01 -2.32 42.15
CA VAL A 382 3.20 -1.49 42.34
C VAL A 382 4.45 -2.11 41.68
N ASP A 383 4.59 -3.44 41.74
CA ASP A 383 5.69 -4.17 41.09
C ASP A 383 5.47 -4.32 39.58
N GLY A 384 4.20 -4.42 39.15
CA GLY A 384 3.82 -4.59 37.74
C GLY A 384 4.03 -3.33 36.89
N VAL A 385 3.73 -2.15 37.43
CA VAL A 385 3.82 -0.87 36.70
C VAL A 385 5.22 -0.60 36.12
N PRO A 386 6.33 -0.72 36.87
CA PRO A 386 7.67 -0.56 36.31
C PRO A 386 8.00 -1.57 35.20
N GLN A 387 7.48 -2.80 35.28
CA GLN A 387 7.69 -3.81 34.25
C GLN A 387 6.92 -3.47 32.97
N LEU A 388 5.67 -3.01 33.07
CA LEU A 388 4.88 -2.56 31.92
C LEU A 388 5.55 -1.37 31.20
N ARG A 389 6.09 -0.41 31.95
CA ARG A 389 6.84 0.71 31.36
C ARG A 389 8.10 0.25 30.63
N ARG A 390 8.84 -0.73 31.16
CA ARG A 390 10.00 -1.32 30.45
C ARG A 390 9.57 -2.10 29.21
N ALA A 391 8.46 -2.84 29.29
CA ALA A 391 7.89 -3.51 28.13
C ALA A 391 7.51 -2.51 27.04
N LEU A 392 6.88 -1.38 27.38
CA LEU A 392 6.57 -0.31 26.42
C LEU A 392 7.82 0.25 25.73
N ILE A 393 8.89 0.54 26.49
CA ILE A 393 10.16 1.00 25.90
C ILE A 393 10.71 -0.03 24.90
N CYS A 394 10.64 -1.32 25.21
CA CYS A 394 11.07 -2.37 24.27
C CYS A 394 10.11 -2.52 23.08
N ALA A 395 8.81 -2.29 23.27
CA ALA A 395 7.81 -2.35 22.21
C ALA A 395 7.99 -1.22 21.18
N ASP A 396 8.40 -0.02 21.62
CA ASP A 396 8.72 1.10 20.72
C ASP A 396 9.89 0.76 19.78
N LEU A 397 10.86 -0.04 20.24
CA LEU A 397 11.97 -0.52 19.41
C LEU A 397 11.53 -1.57 18.36
N LEU A 398 10.32 -2.11 18.50
CA LEU A 398 9.75 -3.17 17.67
C LEU A 398 8.45 -2.73 17.00
N GLU A 399 8.31 -1.42 16.76
CA GLU A 399 7.10 -0.82 16.16
C GLU A 399 6.80 -1.37 14.76
N ASN A 400 7.80 -1.91 14.04
CA ASN A 400 7.59 -2.53 12.72
C ASN A 400 7.02 -3.94 12.86
N GLU A 401 7.46 -4.68 13.86
CA GLU A 401 7.11 -6.09 14.07
C GLU A 401 5.76 -6.22 14.78
N PHE A 402 5.54 -5.42 15.83
CA PHE A 402 4.37 -5.48 16.71
C PHE A 402 3.74 -4.09 16.96
N PRO A 403 3.32 -3.34 15.92
CA PRO A 403 2.77 -1.99 16.06
C PRO A 403 1.50 -1.91 16.91
N TRP A 404 0.78 -3.02 17.06
CA TRP A 404 -0.41 -3.13 17.90
C TRP A 404 -0.08 -3.27 19.40
N LEU A 405 1.11 -3.74 19.75
CA LEU A 405 1.49 -4.11 21.10
C LEU A 405 1.66 -2.92 22.05
N PRO A 406 2.26 -1.77 21.66
CA PRO A 406 2.29 -0.58 22.50
C PRO A 406 0.89 -0.15 22.98
N GLY A 407 -0.10 -0.20 22.08
CA GLY A 407 -1.49 0.11 22.43
C GLY A 407 -2.06 -0.84 23.48
N TYR A 408 -1.86 -2.15 23.30
CA TYR A 408 -2.27 -3.16 24.28
C TYR A 408 -1.59 -2.97 25.65
N LEU A 409 -0.27 -2.83 25.67
CA LEU A 409 0.51 -2.64 26.90
C LEU A 409 0.17 -1.34 27.63
N THR A 410 -0.19 -0.29 26.89
CA THR A 410 -0.68 0.97 27.46
C THR A 410 -2.01 0.77 28.16
N GLY A 411 -2.95 0.01 27.56
CA GLY A 411 -4.19 -0.41 28.22
C GLY A 411 -3.91 -1.15 29.54
N CYS A 412 -3.03 -2.16 29.50
CA CYS A 412 -2.62 -2.90 30.71
C CYS A 412 -1.98 -1.99 31.77
N LEU A 413 -1.20 -0.98 31.37
CA LEU A 413 -0.58 -0.01 32.27
C LEU A 413 -1.62 0.90 32.93
N ILE A 414 -2.60 1.38 32.18
CA ILE A 414 -3.73 2.17 32.71
C ILE A 414 -4.47 1.34 33.78
N ASP A 415 -4.81 0.09 33.48
CA ASP A 415 -5.49 -0.80 34.43
C ASP A 415 -4.66 -1.05 35.68
N ALA A 416 -3.36 -1.34 35.54
CA ALA A 416 -2.46 -1.55 36.66
C ALA A 416 -2.31 -0.28 37.54
N LEU A 417 -2.28 0.91 36.93
CA LEU A 417 -2.23 2.18 37.65
C LEU A 417 -3.53 2.44 38.42
N LEU A 418 -4.70 2.18 37.82
CA LEU A 418 -6.00 2.31 38.48
C LEU A 418 -6.09 1.37 39.69
N LEU A 419 -5.80 0.09 39.49
CA LEU A 419 -5.86 -0.93 40.54
C LEU A 419 -4.81 -0.71 41.64
N GLY A 420 -3.68 -0.08 41.30
CA GLY A 420 -2.66 0.35 42.26
C GLY A 420 -2.95 1.66 42.98
N GLY A 421 -4.13 2.27 42.80
CA GLY A 421 -4.54 3.52 43.46
C GLY A 421 -3.91 4.80 42.88
N ARG A 422 -3.22 4.71 41.73
CA ARG A 422 -2.58 5.85 41.04
C ARG A 422 -3.51 6.50 40.02
N ILE A 423 -4.72 6.88 40.48
CA ILE A 423 -5.84 7.31 39.63
C ILE A 423 -5.49 8.53 38.76
N GLY A 424 -4.80 9.53 39.33
CA GLY A 424 -4.45 10.75 38.59
C GLY A 424 -3.50 10.50 37.41
N GLU A 425 -2.58 9.56 37.57
CA GLU A 425 -1.67 9.15 36.50
C GLU A 425 -2.38 8.31 35.45
N ALA A 426 -3.19 7.34 35.86
CA ALA A 426 -3.99 6.53 34.95
C ALA A 426 -4.92 7.40 34.09
N THR A 427 -5.56 8.41 34.69
CA THR A 427 -6.46 9.34 33.98
C THR A 427 -5.69 10.19 32.97
N THR A 428 -4.48 10.63 33.32
CA THR A 428 -3.62 11.42 32.42
C THR A 428 -3.14 10.57 31.25
N LEU A 429 -2.64 9.37 31.53
CA LEU A 429 -2.20 8.42 30.50
C LEU A 429 -3.36 8.02 29.59
N ALA A 430 -4.55 7.73 30.13
CA ALA A 430 -5.73 7.41 29.33
C ALA A 430 -6.15 8.59 28.43
N ARG A 431 -6.12 9.82 28.94
CA ARG A 431 -6.42 11.02 28.14
C ARG A 431 -5.45 11.20 26.99
N GLU A 432 -4.14 11.05 27.24
CA GLU A 432 -3.10 11.10 26.21
C GLU A 432 -3.28 9.97 25.18
N PHE A 433 -3.57 8.76 25.66
CA PHE A 433 -3.84 7.59 24.84
C PHE A 433 -5.10 7.75 23.97
N HIS A 434 -6.11 8.51 24.40
CA HIS A 434 -7.26 8.85 23.57
C HIS A 434 -6.99 10.03 22.62
N ALA A 435 -6.14 10.98 23.02
CA ALA A 435 -5.81 12.17 22.23
C ALA A 435 -4.89 11.85 21.03
N ALA A 436 -4.11 10.77 21.11
CA ALA A 436 -3.17 10.32 20.07
C ALA A 436 -3.87 9.74 18.81
N ALA A 437 -4.62 10.58 18.08
CA ALA A 437 -5.19 10.34 16.74
C ALA A 437 -6.09 9.07 16.57
N ARG A 438 -6.71 8.93 15.37
CA ARG A 438 -7.69 7.86 15.04
C ARG A 438 -7.14 6.42 15.12
N ASN A 439 -5.83 6.25 15.34
CA ASN A 439 -5.14 4.96 15.40
C ASN A 439 -4.40 4.76 16.72
N SER A 440 -4.89 5.34 17.82
CA SER A 440 -4.18 5.36 19.11
C SER A 440 -3.88 4.01 19.74
N GLY A 441 -4.24 2.88 19.12
CA GLY A 441 -4.11 1.55 19.72
C GLY A 441 -5.21 1.22 20.74
N TRP A 442 -6.09 2.18 21.09
CA TRP A 442 -7.22 1.92 21.99
C TRP A 442 -8.13 0.79 21.49
N ALA A 443 -8.46 0.78 20.20
CA ALA A 443 -9.27 -0.28 19.60
C ALA A 443 -8.61 -1.66 19.74
N VAL A 444 -7.27 -1.72 19.65
CA VAL A 444 -6.50 -2.94 19.87
C VAL A 444 -6.57 -3.38 21.34
N ALA A 445 -6.35 -2.45 22.28
CA ALA A 445 -6.42 -2.75 23.71
C ALA A 445 -7.80 -3.29 24.10
N VAL A 446 -8.87 -2.65 23.60
CA VAL A 446 -10.26 -3.10 23.82
C VAL A 446 -10.52 -4.46 23.19
N ALA A 447 -10.06 -4.68 21.95
CA ALA A 447 -10.26 -5.95 21.27
C ALA A 447 -9.60 -7.11 22.02
N LEU A 448 -8.32 -6.98 22.38
CA LEU A 448 -7.58 -8.01 23.11
C LEU A 448 -8.10 -8.19 24.53
N GLY A 449 -8.45 -7.11 25.24
CA GLY A 449 -9.07 -7.20 26.57
C GLY A 449 -10.42 -7.92 26.54
N THR A 450 -11.24 -7.67 25.52
CA THR A 450 -12.52 -8.37 25.32
C THR A 450 -12.31 -9.85 25.03
N LEU A 451 -11.31 -10.18 24.21
CA LEU A 451 -10.95 -11.56 23.88
C LEU A 451 -10.44 -12.32 25.11
N ALA A 452 -9.54 -11.71 25.90
CA ALA A 452 -9.02 -12.30 27.13
C ALA A 452 -10.13 -12.54 28.18
N GLY A 453 -11.06 -11.59 28.33
CA GLY A 453 -12.14 -11.66 29.32
C GLY A 453 -13.26 -12.66 29.02
N ARG A 454 -13.35 -13.19 27.79
CA ARG A 454 -14.35 -14.21 27.42
C ARG A 454 -14.02 -15.60 27.95
N HIS A 455 -12.73 -15.89 28.11
CA HIS A 455 -12.23 -17.25 28.33
C HIS A 455 -11.59 -17.43 29.71
N GLY A 456 -11.06 -16.36 30.30
CA GLY A 456 -10.66 -16.39 31.70
C GLY A 456 -11.87 -16.32 32.61
N GLY A 457 -12.11 -17.33 33.46
CA GLY A 457 -13.03 -17.24 34.60
C GLY A 457 -12.65 -16.15 35.64
N HIS A 458 -11.69 -15.27 35.32
CA HIS A 458 -11.48 -14.02 36.00
C HIS A 458 -12.51 -13.01 35.50
N ALA A 459 -13.38 -12.57 36.41
CA ALA A 459 -14.32 -11.49 36.16
C ALA A 459 -13.56 -10.33 35.48
N PRO A 460 -14.08 -9.76 34.37
CA PRO A 460 -13.48 -8.59 33.77
C PRO A 460 -13.35 -7.50 34.85
N PRO A 461 -12.30 -6.65 34.82
CA PRO A 461 -12.25 -5.49 35.71
C PRO A 461 -13.59 -4.75 35.55
N ALA A 462 -14.25 -4.49 36.69
CA ALA A 462 -15.60 -3.96 36.73
C ALA A 462 -15.72 -2.81 35.72
N ARG A 463 -16.57 -2.99 34.70
CA ARG A 463 -16.87 -1.94 33.72
C ARG A 463 -17.22 -0.67 34.51
N ALA A 464 -16.35 0.33 34.50
CA ALA A 464 -16.76 1.68 34.83
C ALA A 464 -17.86 2.01 33.83
N ALA A 465 -19.09 2.16 34.33
CA ALA A 465 -20.23 2.54 33.52
C ALA A 465 -19.83 3.72 32.65
N THR A 466 -19.88 3.53 31.33
CA THR A 466 -19.87 4.61 30.35
C THR A 466 -20.87 5.65 30.82
N VAL A 467 -20.38 6.77 31.33
CA VAL A 467 -21.17 7.97 31.57
C VAL A 467 -21.62 8.44 30.19
N THR A 468 -22.82 8.03 29.80
CA THR A 468 -23.56 8.70 28.73
C THR A 468 -23.71 10.16 29.15
N PRO A 469 -23.28 11.13 28.35
CA PRO A 469 -23.57 12.53 28.63
C PRO A 469 -25.08 12.70 28.58
N SER A 470 -25.69 12.87 29.74
CA SER A 470 -27.06 13.31 29.89
C SER A 470 -27.19 14.67 29.23
N THR A 471 -27.83 14.69 28.07
CA THR A 471 -28.47 15.87 27.52
C THR A 471 -29.56 16.30 28.50
N GLN A 472 -29.31 17.38 29.24
CA GLN A 472 -30.35 18.13 29.93
C GLN A 472 -30.57 19.45 29.20
N ASN A 473 -31.86 19.76 29.04
CA ASN A 473 -32.45 20.95 28.43
C ASN A 473 -31.90 22.27 28.97
#